data_AF-A0AA43DIB9-F1
#
_entry.id   AF-A0AA43DIB9-F1
#
_cell.length_a   1.000
_cell.length_b   1.000
_cell.length_c   1.000
_cell.angle_alpha   90.00
_cell.angle_beta   90.00
_cell.angle_gamma   90.00
#
_symmetry.space_group_name_H-M   'P 1'
#
loop_
_entity.id
_entity.type
_entity.pdbx_description
1 polymer ?
#
loop_
_entity_poly.entity_id
_entity_poly.type
_entity_poly.pdbx_seq_one_letter_code
_entity_poly.pdbx_strand_id
1 'polypeptide(L)'
;MQIPGVHIAAGLMVSLLVVGSALADQSPSHVPYGSGDDSKSRGVIGISLHVGAEHVGDPAVLYVGMVHPQGPAHQAGLRHGDEVVSVDGTAVTGKSYEQVVHMIRGEAGTVVKLGVRAENGLRELAVTRVAGDKLPKGPAGSHGNPAP
;
A
#
# COMPACT_ATOMS: atom_id res chain seq x y z
N MET A 1 34.51 57.71 -13.81
CA MET A 1 34.53 56.38 -13.17
C MET A 1 33.44 55.57 -13.84
N GLN A 2 33.79 54.69 -14.78
CA GLN A 2 32.85 53.98 -15.66
C GLN A 2 33.22 52.49 -15.60
N ILE A 3 32.26 51.63 -15.29
CA ILE A 3 32.44 50.18 -15.15
C ILE A 3 31.62 49.49 -16.28
N PRO A 4 32.19 48.53 -17.03
CA PRO A 4 31.55 47.93 -18.21
C PRO A 4 30.84 46.59 -17.94
N GLY A 5 29.86 46.27 -18.81
CA GLY A 5 29.67 44.94 -19.39
C GLY A 5 28.67 43.99 -18.71
N VAL A 6 27.59 43.65 -19.42
CA VAL A 6 27.00 42.30 -19.49
C VAL A 6 26.32 42.15 -20.87
N HIS A 7 26.77 41.16 -21.64
CA HIS A 7 26.03 40.58 -22.78
C HIS A 7 25.26 39.36 -22.28
N ILE A 8 23.98 39.20 -22.65
CA ILE A 8 23.32 37.89 -22.63
C ILE A 8 22.66 37.66 -24.00
N ALA A 9 22.94 36.47 -24.53
CA ALA A 9 22.54 35.95 -25.83
C ALA A 9 21.38 34.94 -25.71
N ALA A 10 20.81 34.59 -26.87
CA ALA A 10 19.93 33.45 -27.19
C ALA A 10 18.52 33.47 -26.56
N GLY A 11 17.43 33.00 -27.16
CA GLY A 11 17.12 32.29 -28.40
C GLY A 11 15.61 31.97 -28.32
N LEU A 12 14.83 32.35 -29.34
CA LEU A 12 14.17 31.48 -30.34
C LEU A 12 12.85 30.77 -29.93
N MET A 13 11.78 31.08 -30.69
CA MET A 13 10.61 30.28 -31.15
C MET A 13 9.55 29.82 -30.12
N VAL A 14 8.31 30.37 -30.16
CA VAL A 14 7.14 30.04 -31.03
C VAL A 14 6.37 28.80 -30.58
N SER A 15 5.07 28.99 -30.28
CA SER A 15 3.90 28.19 -30.72
C SER A 15 2.80 28.24 -29.65
N LEU A 16 1.71 28.95 -29.90
CA LEU A 16 0.45 28.46 -30.50
C LEU A 16 -0.55 28.05 -29.41
N LEU A 17 -1.53 28.93 -29.24
CA LEU A 17 -2.64 28.83 -28.31
C LEU A 17 -3.75 28.00 -28.97
N VAL A 18 -3.99 26.78 -28.49
CA VAL A 18 -5.18 26.00 -28.82
C VAL A 18 -6.18 26.15 -27.69
N VAL A 19 -7.25 26.91 -27.96
CA VAL A 19 -8.49 26.87 -27.18
C VAL A 19 -9.34 25.73 -27.72
N GLY A 20 -9.62 24.75 -26.88
CA GLY A 20 -10.56 23.67 -27.14
C GLY A 20 -11.17 23.19 -25.83
N SER A 21 -12.13 23.94 -25.28
CA SER A 21 -13.02 23.41 -24.23
C SER A 21 -14.19 22.71 -24.90
N ALA A 22 -14.00 21.43 -25.19
CA ALA A 22 -15.10 20.53 -25.52
C ALA A 22 -15.49 19.80 -24.23
N LEU A 23 -16.73 20.06 -23.78
CA LEU A 23 -17.41 19.30 -22.73
C LEU A 23 -17.53 17.84 -23.18
N ALA A 24 -16.68 16.98 -22.62
CA ALA A 24 -16.89 15.54 -22.64
C ALA A 24 -17.40 15.13 -21.26
N ASP A 25 -18.71 14.97 -21.17
CA ASP A 25 -19.38 14.14 -20.18
C ASP A 25 -18.76 12.74 -20.24
N GLN A 26 -17.85 12.43 -19.31
CA GLN A 26 -17.33 11.09 -19.11
C GLN A 26 -17.13 10.90 -17.61
N SER A 27 -18.19 10.42 -16.96
CA SER A 27 -17.97 9.45 -15.88
C SER A 27 -17.30 8.23 -16.50
N PRO A 28 -16.19 7.75 -15.91
CA PRO A 28 -16.07 6.33 -15.77
C PRO A 28 -15.87 6.02 -14.29
N SER A 29 -16.96 5.55 -13.68
CA SER A 29 -16.88 4.55 -12.63
C SER A 29 -16.13 3.33 -13.18
N HIS A 30 -14.82 3.33 -13.01
CA HIS A 30 -14.00 2.16 -13.21
C HIS A 30 -13.00 2.10 -12.05
N VAL A 31 -13.37 1.35 -11.00
CA VAL A 31 -12.42 0.84 -10.03
C VAL A 31 -12.03 -0.56 -10.50
N PRO A 32 -10.91 -0.72 -11.23
CA PRO A 32 -10.44 -2.05 -11.54
C PRO A 32 -9.86 -2.63 -10.25
N TYR A 33 -10.63 -3.48 -9.55
CA TYR A 33 -10.01 -4.62 -8.87
C TYR A 33 -9.55 -5.59 -9.97
N GLY A 34 -8.52 -5.17 -10.70
CA GLY A 34 -7.92 -5.89 -11.81
C GLY A 34 -6.45 -6.05 -11.50
N SER A 35 -6.08 -7.29 -11.17
CA SER A 35 -4.82 -7.94 -11.51
C SER A 35 -3.85 -7.05 -12.29
N GLY A 36 -3.08 -6.24 -11.57
CA GLY A 36 -1.94 -5.53 -12.13
C GLY A 36 -0.82 -6.55 -12.33
N ASP A 37 -0.52 -6.83 -13.59
CA ASP A 37 0.71 -7.48 -14.05
C ASP A 37 1.91 -6.63 -13.60
N ASP A 38 2.37 -6.87 -12.37
CA ASP A 38 3.70 -6.53 -11.90
C ASP A 38 4.40 -7.85 -11.63
N SER A 39 4.78 -8.54 -12.70
CA SER A 39 5.48 -9.84 -12.70
C SER A 39 6.89 -9.83 -12.04
N LYS A 40 7.16 -8.89 -11.12
CA LYS A 40 8.24 -8.95 -10.15
C LYS A 40 7.66 -9.22 -8.76
N SER A 41 7.48 -10.50 -8.45
CA SER A 41 7.46 -11.12 -7.11
C SER A 41 7.36 -10.15 -5.92
N ARG A 42 6.24 -9.42 -5.79
CA ARG A 42 5.99 -8.59 -4.60
C ARG A 42 5.65 -9.56 -3.47
N GLY A 43 6.64 -9.82 -2.62
CA GLY A 43 6.51 -10.62 -1.44
C GLY A 43 5.38 -10.12 -0.54
N VAL A 44 4.57 -11.07 -0.06
CA VAL A 44 3.43 -10.86 0.84
C VAL A 44 3.63 -11.63 2.13
N ILE A 45 2.89 -11.25 3.16
CA ILE A 45 2.94 -11.92 4.47
C ILE A 45 1.68 -12.70 4.83
N GLY A 46 0.65 -12.68 3.96
CA GLY A 46 -0.58 -13.43 4.14
C GLY A 46 -1.55 -12.82 5.16
N ILE A 47 -1.84 -11.53 5.05
CA ILE A 47 -2.88 -10.85 5.84
C ILE A 47 -3.82 -10.00 4.97
N SER A 48 -5.00 -9.70 5.50
CA SER A 48 -5.78 -8.53 5.09
C SER A 48 -5.67 -7.41 6.14
N LEU A 49 -5.85 -6.18 5.70
CA LEU A 49 -5.83 -5.00 6.55
C LEU A 49 -7.17 -4.27 6.44
N HIS A 50 -7.73 -3.87 7.57
CA HIS A 50 -8.96 -3.08 7.64
C HIS A 50 -8.68 -1.75 8.33
N VAL A 51 -9.37 -0.70 7.89
CA VAL A 51 -9.36 0.61 8.56
C VAL A 51 -10.64 0.74 9.37
N GLY A 52 -10.52 1.11 10.63
CA GLY A 52 -11.68 1.28 11.52
C GLY A 52 -11.34 2.10 12.76
N ALA A 53 -12.34 2.33 13.59
CA ALA A 53 -12.18 2.97 14.89
C ALA A 53 -12.98 2.18 15.91
N GLU A 54 -12.49 2.14 17.15
CA GLU A 54 -13.16 1.41 18.24
C GLU A 54 -14.45 2.13 18.67
N HIS A 55 -14.39 3.45 18.85
CA HIS A 55 -15.54 4.28 19.19
C HIS A 55 -15.86 5.31 18.10
N VAL A 56 -17.12 5.76 18.09
CA VAL A 56 -17.56 6.84 17.21
C VAL A 56 -16.85 8.14 17.60
N GLY A 57 -16.12 8.71 16.66
CA GLY A 57 -15.34 9.93 16.86
C GLY A 57 -13.85 9.70 17.14
N ASP A 58 -13.44 8.45 17.41
CA ASP A 58 -12.02 8.10 17.54
C ASP A 58 -11.31 8.19 16.18
N PRO A 59 -10.00 8.50 16.18
CA PRO A 59 -9.18 8.39 14.98
C PRO A 59 -9.22 6.96 14.43
N ALA A 60 -9.38 6.84 13.11
CA ALA A 60 -9.27 5.54 12.47
C ALA A 60 -7.83 5.00 12.55
N VAL A 61 -7.70 3.72 12.84
CA VAL A 61 -6.43 2.98 12.84
C VAL A 61 -6.52 1.76 11.92
N LEU A 62 -5.39 1.09 11.75
CA LEU A 62 -5.25 -0.04 10.84
C LEU A 62 -5.14 -1.34 11.64
N TYR A 63 -6.04 -2.29 11.38
CA TYR A 63 -6.06 -3.58 12.07
C TYR A 63 -5.84 -4.72 11.08
N VAL A 64 -5.26 -5.82 11.57
CA VAL A 64 -5.19 -7.09 10.85
C VAL A 64 -6.57 -7.71 10.79
N GLY A 65 -7.18 -7.82 9.61
CA GLY A 65 -8.52 -8.39 9.45
C GLY A 65 -8.52 -9.93 9.37
N MET A 66 -7.64 -10.49 8.55
CA MET A 66 -7.47 -11.93 8.38
C MET A 66 -5.99 -12.26 8.42
N VAL A 67 -5.66 -13.40 9.02
CA VAL A 67 -4.33 -13.99 8.98
C VAL A 67 -4.41 -15.35 8.30
N HIS A 68 -3.69 -15.52 7.21
CA HIS A 68 -3.71 -16.75 6.43
C HIS A 68 -3.20 -17.92 7.29
N PRO A 69 -3.98 -19.01 7.48
CA PRO A 69 -3.51 -20.18 8.19
C PRO A 69 -2.23 -20.71 7.55
N GLN A 70 -1.21 -21.04 8.34
CA GLN A 70 0.10 -21.49 7.83
C GLN A 70 0.88 -20.44 6.99
N GLY A 71 0.37 -19.21 6.83
CA GLY A 71 1.08 -18.14 6.17
C GLY A 71 2.18 -17.54 7.05
N PRO A 72 3.08 -16.70 6.48
CA PRO A 72 4.21 -16.16 7.23
C PRO A 72 3.81 -15.33 8.46
N ALA A 73 2.77 -14.51 8.33
CA ALA A 73 2.23 -13.74 9.45
C ALA A 73 1.70 -14.63 10.59
N HIS A 74 1.04 -15.74 10.25
CA HIS A 74 0.56 -16.70 11.24
C HIS A 74 1.71 -17.32 12.02
N GLN A 75 2.74 -17.78 11.30
CA GLN A 75 3.96 -18.37 11.86
C GLN A 75 4.72 -17.40 12.76
N ALA A 76 4.74 -16.11 12.38
CA ALA A 76 5.33 -15.04 13.18
C ALA A 76 4.51 -14.65 14.42
N GLY A 77 3.31 -15.20 14.62
CA GLY A 77 2.51 -14.92 15.81
C GLY A 77 1.52 -13.77 15.67
N LEU A 78 1.36 -13.19 14.47
CA LEU A 78 0.38 -12.15 14.20
C LEU A 78 -1.04 -12.72 14.29
N ARG A 79 -2.00 -11.94 14.77
CA ARG A 79 -3.39 -12.37 14.98
C ARG A 79 -4.38 -11.37 14.38
N HIS A 80 -5.59 -11.86 14.08
CA HIS A 80 -6.72 -11.00 13.76
C HIS A 80 -6.98 -10.04 14.93
N GLY A 81 -7.19 -8.77 14.62
CA GLY A 81 -7.47 -7.71 15.58
C GLY A 81 -6.24 -6.94 16.03
N ASP A 82 -5.02 -7.46 15.79
CA ASP A 82 -3.79 -6.73 16.07
C ASP A 82 -3.80 -5.39 15.31
N GLU A 83 -3.59 -4.28 16.01
CA GLU A 83 -3.44 -2.95 15.40
C GLU A 83 -2.01 -2.80 14.90
N VAL A 84 -1.83 -2.46 13.62
CA VAL A 84 -0.52 -2.16 13.03
C VAL A 84 -0.15 -0.72 13.36
N VAL A 85 0.94 -0.52 14.11
CA VAL A 85 1.39 0.82 14.52
C VAL A 85 2.68 1.26 13.82
N SER A 86 3.51 0.32 13.35
CA SER A 86 4.72 0.62 12.59
C SER A 86 5.10 -0.50 11.62
N VAL A 87 5.83 -0.11 10.56
CA VAL A 87 6.44 -1.02 9.59
C VAL A 87 7.90 -0.64 9.41
N ASP A 88 8.80 -1.58 9.63
CA ASP A 88 10.26 -1.39 9.61
C ASP A 88 10.70 -0.17 10.46
N GLY A 89 10.14 -0.07 11.67
CA GLY A 89 10.41 1.02 12.61
C GLY A 89 9.75 2.35 12.28
N THR A 90 9.10 2.48 11.12
CA THR A 90 8.40 3.70 10.71
C THR A 90 6.93 3.64 11.14
N ALA A 91 6.49 4.62 11.93
CA ALA A 91 5.09 4.72 12.36
C ALA A 91 4.14 4.82 11.16
N VAL A 92 2.98 4.16 11.24
CA VAL A 92 1.96 4.20 10.16
C VAL A 92 1.01 5.38 10.29
N THR A 93 1.00 6.09 11.43
CA THR A 93 0.15 7.26 11.66
C THR A 93 0.38 8.32 10.57
N GLY A 94 -0.73 8.82 10.01
CA GLY A 94 -0.71 9.82 8.94
C GLY A 94 -0.39 9.28 7.55
N LYS A 95 -0.18 7.95 7.40
CA LYS A 95 -0.03 7.31 6.08
C LYS A 95 -1.38 6.85 5.55
N SER A 96 -1.52 6.81 4.23
CA SER A 96 -2.67 6.18 3.58
C SER A 96 -2.59 4.66 3.69
N TYR A 97 -3.74 4.00 3.55
CA TYR A 97 -3.82 2.54 3.49
C TYR A 97 -2.84 1.95 2.46
N GLU A 98 -2.81 2.51 1.26
CA GLU A 98 -1.94 2.03 0.17
C GLU A 98 -0.45 2.20 0.49
N GLN A 99 -0.07 3.30 1.14
CA GLN A 99 1.31 3.52 1.57
C GLN A 99 1.74 2.43 2.56
N VAL A 100 0.89 2.09 3.54
CA VAL A 100 1.19 1.03 4.50
C VAL A 100 1.26 -0.33 3.82
N VAL A 101 0.33 -0.64 2.92
CA VAL A 101 0.38 -1.87 2.11
C VAL A 101 1.69 -1.95 1.31
N HIS A 102 2.15 -0.84 0.75
CA HIS A 102 3.41 -0.79 0.00
C HIS A 102 4.63 -1.04 0.90
N MET A 103 4.63 -0.50 2.12
CA MET A 103 5.69 -0.75 3.12
C MET A 103 5.73 -2.23 3.56
N ILE A 104 4.55 -2.85 3.74
CA ILE A 104 4.46 -4.25 4.16
C ILE A 104 4.88 -5.18 3.03
N ARG A 105 4.51 -4.86 1.78
CA ARG A 105 5.01 -5.56 0.60
C ARG A 105 6.51 -5.30 0.41
N GLY A 106 7.18 -6.15 -0.37
CA GLY A 106 8.62 -6.02 -0.60
C GLY A 106 9.11 -7.16 -1.49
N GLU A 107 10.40 -7.42 -1.49
CA GLU A 107 10.95 -8.57 -2.20
C GLU A 107 10.65 -9.87 -1.43
N ALA A 108 10.25 -10.93 -2.12
CA ALA A 108 10.08 -12.24 -1.51
C ALA A 108 11.40 -12.74 -0.90
N GLY A 109 11.35 -13.36 0.29
CA GLY A 109 12.53 -13.79 1.04
C GLY A 109 13.10 -12.73 1.99
N THR A 110 12.69 -11.47 1.86
CA THR A 110 13.07 -10.41 2.82
C THR A 110 12.15 -10.40 4.04
N VAL A 111 12.63 -9.83 5.14
CA VAL A 111 11.87 -9.69 6.38
C VAL A 111 11.24 -8.29 6.47
N VAL A 112 9.99 -8.22 6.91
CA VAL A 112 9.35 -6.99 7.39
C VAL A 112 9.22 -7.05 8.90
N LYS A 113 9.50 -5.94 9.59
CA LYS A 113 9.22 -5.80 11.03
C LYS A 113 7.92 -5.03 11.22
N LEU A 114 6.93 -5.65 11.85
CA LEU A 114 5.68 -5.00 12.20
C LEU A 114 5.67 -4.69 13.69
N GLY A 115 5.53 -3.41 14.04
CA GLY A 115 5.10 -3.03 15.38
C GLY A 115 3.59 -3.16 15.44
N VAL A 116 3.10 -3.96 16.38
CA VAL A 116 1.66 -4.17 16.57
C VAL A 116 1.25 -3.99 18.02
N ARG A 117 0.07 -3.43 18.24
CA ARG A 117 -0.59 -3.38 19.53
C ARG A 117 -1.62 -4.52 19.58
N ALA A 118 -1.40 -5.43 20.51
CA ALA A 118 -2.31 -6.53 20.84
C ALA A 118 -2.89 -6.29 22.25
N GLU A 119 -3.79 -7.18 22.70
CA GLU A 119 -4.38 -7.10 24.05
C GLU A 119 -3.31 -7.12 25.16
N ASN A 120 -2.18 -7.81 24.94
CA ASN A 120 -1.08 -7.90 25.89
C ASN A 120 -0.05 -6.78 25.76
N GLY A 121 -0.33 -5.74 24.94
CA GLY A 121 0.51 -4.57 24.76
C GLY A 121 1.22 -4.51 23.42
N LEU A 122 2.23 -3.64 23.35
CA LEU A 122 3.01 -3.39 22.14
C LEU A 122 4.09 -4.45 21.94
N ARG A 123 4.18 -5.01 20.74
CA ARG A 123 5.21 -5.98 20.35
C ARG A 123 5.71 -5.74 18.93
N GLU A 124 6.93 -6.17 18.64
CA GLU A 124 7.48 -6.19 17.29
C GLU A 124 7.54 -7.64 16.78
N LEU A 125 7.07 -7.86 15.54
CA LEU A 125 7.09 -9.15 14.87
C LEU A 125 7.91 -9.07 13.58
N ALA A 126 8.88 -9.98 13.44
CA ALA A 126 9.62 -10.16 12.20
C ALA A 126 8.90 -11.20 11.32
N VAL A 127 8.50 -10.81 10.11
CA VAL A 127 7.73 -11.64 9.20
C VAL A 127 8.45 -11.78 7.86
N THR A 128 8.75 -13.01 7.45
CA THR A 128 9.40 -13.28 6.16
C THR A 128 8.38 -13.20 5.03
N ARG A 129 8.61 -12.33 4.06
CA ARG A 129 7.76 -12.21 2.87
C ARG A 129 7.92 -13.45 1.99
N VAL A 130 6.81 -13.98 1.48
CA VAL A 130 6.81 -15.06 0.48
C VAL A 130 6.28 -14.55 -0.84
N ALA A 131 6.70 -15.16 -1.95
CA ALA A 131 6.12 -14.84 -3.25
C ALA A 131 4.58 -15.08 -3.21
N GLY A 132 3.79 -14.17 -3.81
CA GLY A 132 2.33 -14.20 -3.68
C GLY A 132 1.70 -15.50 -4.19
N ASP A 133 2.26 -16.09 -5.24
CA ASP A 133 1.89 -17.38 -5.82
C ASP A 133 2.25 -18.58 -4.91
N LYS A 134 3.18 -18.41 -3.97
CA LYS A 134 3.61 -19.42 -3.00
C LYS A 134 2.85 -19.35 -1.68
N LEU A 135 1.99 -18.34 -1.47
CA LEU A 135 1.12 -18.34 -0.31
C LEU A 135 0.14 -19.52 -0.47
N PRO A 136 0.01 -20.41 0.53
CA PRO A 136 -0.94 -21.52 0.44
C PRO A 136 -2.31 -20.96 0.11
N LYS A 137 -3.07 -21.62 -0.76
CA LYS A 137 -4.47 -21.22 -0.96
C LYS A 137 -5.22 -21.61 0.30
N GLY A 138 -5.88 -20.63 0.92
CA GLY A 138 -6.80 -20.88 2.03
C GLY A 138 -7.93 -21.81 1.58
N PRO A 139 -8.75 -22.33 2.51
CA PRO A 139 -9.96 -23.06 2.13
C PRO A 139 -10.72 -22.23 1.08
N ALA A 140 -11.00 -22.84 -0.07
CA ALA A 140 -11.64 -22.16 -1.19
C ALA A 140 -12.98 -21.58 -0.72
N GLY A 141 -13.01 -20.26 -0.50
CA GLY A 141 -14.16 -19.57 0.07
C GLY A 141 -14.06 -18.05 -0.14
N SER A 142 -14.94 -17.56 -1.03
CA SER A 142 -15.39 -16.17 -1.17
C SER A 142 -14.41 -15.11 -1.67
N HIS A 143 -13.70 -15.36 -2.77
CA HIS A 143 -13.58 -14.31 -3.80
C HIS A 143 -14.46 -14.75 -4.97
N GLY A 144 -15.36 -13.87 -5.38
CA GLY A 144 -16.53 -14.15 -6.22
C GLY A 144 -16.23 -15.00 -7.44
N ASN A 145 -17.21 -15.82 -7.82
CA ASN A 145 -17.18 -16.65 -9.02
C ASN A 145 -16.61 -15.89 -10.24
N PRO A 146 -15.92 -16.59 -11.16
CA PRO A 146 -15.85 -16.12 -12.53
C PRO A 146 -17.28 -16.05 -13.09
N ALA A 147 -17.68 -14.90 -13.64
CA ALA A 147 -18.90 -14.82 -14.43
C ALA A 147 -18.68 -15.55 -15.78
N PRO A 148 -19.70 -16.25 -16.31
CA PRO A 148 -19.64 -17.00 -17.56
C PRO A 148 -19.44 -16.14 -18.81
#